data_AF-A0A673H5I2-F1
#
_entry.id   AF-A0A673H5I2-F1
#
_cell.length_a   1.000
_cell.length_b   1.000
_cell.length_c   1.000
_cell.angle_alpha   90.00
_cell.angle_beta   90.00
_cell.angle_gamma   90.00
#
_symmetry.space_group_name_H-M   'P 1'
#
loop_
_entity.id
_entity.type
_entity.pdbx_description
1 polymer ?
#
loop_
_entity_poly.entity_id
_entity_poly.type
_entity_poly.pdbx_seq_one_letter_code
_entity_poly.pdbx_strand_id
1 'polypeptide(L)'
;FNIYSLKKLSPCDTEYPSFVYEPSIKETNSMIKCGRCQKVFVINQIPDSNLLLVVIHADCDCSRQYAPITMEPKEVKYILKPTAKSRWSSLSQKIRRRPESCHAYHPQENAKDCGGAAAISLSIMLFLACLSVSALIRR
;
A
#
# COMPACT_ATOMS: atom_id res chain seq x y z
N PHE A 1 2.40 30.63 12.68
CA PHE A 1 3.19 29.42 12.35
C PHE A 1 2.49 28.22 12.96
N ASN A 2 1.68 27.50 12.17
CA ASN A 2 0.98 26.29 12.63
C ASN A 2 1.72 25.07 12.07
N ILE A 3 2.65 24.57 12.88
CA ILE A 3 3.28 23.26 12.70
C ILE A 3 2.33 22.26 13.38
N TYR A 4 2.28 20.99 12.95
CA TYR A 4 1.44 19.92 13.52
C TYR A 4 0.01 19.77 12.99
N SER A 5 -0.17 19.83 11.67
CA SER A 5 -1.00 18.81 11.02
C SER A 5 -0.08 17.88 10.23
N LEU A 6 0.86 17.24 10.93
CA LEU A 6 1.58 16.11 10.37
C LEU A 6 0.59 14.94 10.34
N LYS A 7 -0.14 14.83 9.24
CA LYS A 7 -0.95 13.66 8.90
C LYS A 7 -0.03 12.46 9.08
N LYS A 8 -0.32 11.60 10.07
CA LYS A 8 0.46 10.40 10.36
C LYS A 8 0.40 9.51 9.12
N LEU A 9 1.48 9.52 8.32
CA LEU A 9 1.60 8.68 7.14
C LEU A 9 1.86 7.25 7.62
N SER A 10 0.90 6.37 7.39
CA SER A 10 1.09 4.93 7.53
C SER A 10 1.44 4.33 6.17
N PRO A 11 2.23 3.24 6.12
CA PRO A 11 2.43 2.50 4.89
C PRO A 11 1.09 2.06 4.29
N CYS A 12 0.93 2.22 2.99
CA CYS A 12 -0.21 1.73 2.23
C CYS A 12 0.26 1.21 0.88
N ASP A 13 -0.51 0.28 0.31
CA ASP A 13 -0.25 -0.19 -1.06
C ASP A 13 -0.80 0.82 -2.06
N THR A 14 -0.01 1.10 -3.09
CA THR A 14 -0.35 2.05 -4.15
C THR A 14 -0.32 1.37 -5.50
N GLU A 15 -1.33 1.62 -6.33
CA GLU A 15 -1.36 1.22 -7.73
C GLU A 15 -0.97 2.40 -8.62
N TYR A 16 -0.14 2.12 -9.64
CA TYR A 16 0.33 3.09 -10.62
C TYR A 16 -0.21 2.69 -12.00
N PRO A 17 -0.93 3.59 -12.71
CA PRO A 17 -1.26 3.33 -14.10
C PRO A 17 0.01 3.36 -14.95
N SER A 18 0.18 2.34 -15.81
CA SER A 18 1.30 2.24 -16.76
C SER A 18 0.75 2.14 -18.17
N PHE A 19 1.39 2.80 -19.12
CA PHE A 19 1.01 2.81 -20.52
C PHE A 19 2.18 2.31 -21.38
N VAL A 20 1.90 1.45 -22.34
CA VAL A 20 2.87 0.92 -23.31
C VAL A 20 2.27 1.13 -24.69
N TYR A 21 3.07 1.65 -25.62
CA TYR A 21 2.67 1.76 -27.02
C TYR A 21 2.71 0.37 -27.68
N GLU A 22 1.61 0.00 -28.34
CA GLU A 22 1.45 -1.29 -29.00
C GLU A 22 1.63 -1.13 -30.53
N PRO A 23 2.73 -1.64 -31.12
CA PRO A 23 3.07 -1.41 -32.53
C PRO A 23 2.14 -2.09 -33.53
N SER A 24 1.33 -3.05 -33.09
CA SER A 24 0.37 -3.75 -33.96
C SER A 24 -0.75 -2.84 -34.48
N ILE A 25 -0.94 -1.66 -33.87
CA ILE A 25 -1.89 -0.64 -34.31
C ILE A 25 -1.21 0.23 -35.38
N LYS A 26 -1.52 -0.06 -36.65
CA LYS A 26 -1.00 0.68 -37.83
C LYS A 26 -1.74 2.00 -38.10
N GLU A 27 -2.72 2.36 -37.28
CA GLU A 27 -3.45 3.62 -37.41
C GLU A 27 -2.53 4.78 -37.03
N THR A 28 -1.77 5.28 -37.99
CA THR A 28 -0.99 6.50 -37.84
C THR A 28 -1.89 7.72 -37.89
N ASN A 29 -2.97 7.69 -38.68
CA ASN A 29 -3.97 8.76 -38.75
C ASN A 29 -5.22 8.37 -37.97
N SER A 30 -5.60 9.18 -36.99
CA SER A 30 -6.80 8.94 -36.19
C SER A 30 -7.52 10.24 -35.86
N MET A 31 -8.75 10.11 -35.36
CA MET A 31 -9.62 11.25 -35.04
C MET A 31 -10.35 11.02 -33.74
N ILE A 32 -10.41 12.05 -32.89
CA ILE A 32 -11.18 12.07 -31.65
C ILE A 32 -12.35 13.04 -31.77
N LYS A 33 -13.56 12.60 -31.42
CA LYS A 33 -14.77 13.43 -31.45
C LYS A 33 -14.95 14.13 -30.11
N CYS A 34 -14.99 15.46 -30.13
CA CYS A 34 -15.10 16.31 -28.94
C CYS A 34 -16.49 16.98 -28.85
N GLY A 35 -17.51 16.26 -29.32
CA GLY A 35 -18.89 16.75 -29.39
C GLY A 35 -19.18 17.42 -30.72
N ARG A 36 -19.03 18.75 -30.78
CA ARG A 36 -19.35 19.57 -31.98
C ARG A 36 -18.18 19.73 -32.96
N CYS A 37 -16.96 19.37 -32.55
CA CYS A 37 -15.78 19.34 -33.40
C CYS A 37 -15.08 17.98 -33.29
N GLN A 38 -14.19 17.72 -34.23
CA GLN A 38 -13.31 16.56 -34.23
C GLN A 38 -11.87 17.04 -34.30
N LYS A 39 -11.00 16.37 -33.57
CA LYS A 39 -9.56 16.65 -33.56
C LYS A 39 -8.85 15.50 -34.26
N VAL A 40 -8.23 15.81 -35.39
CA VAL A 40 -7.45 14.84 -36.17
C VAL A 40 -6.03 14.87 -35.65
N PHE A 41 -5.42 13.69 -35.51
CA PHE A 41 -4.04 13.56 -35.10
C PHE A 41 -3.33 12.47 -35.88
N VAL A 42 -2.01 12.64 -36.01
CA VAL A 42 -1.12 11.68 -36.64
C VAL A 42 -0.07 11.24 -35.63
N ILE A 43 0.13 9.93 -35.47
CA ILE A 43 1.17 9.33 -34.63
C ILE A 43 2.16 8.61 -35.53
N ASN A 44 3.43 9.01 -35.42
CA ASN A 44 4.54 8.35 -36.12
C ASN A 44 5.60 7.91 -35.10
N GLN A 45 6.05 6.66 -35.19
CA GLN A 45 7.19 6.20 -34.40
C GLN A 45 8.49 6.75 -34.99
N ILE A 46 9.39 7.23 -34.12
CA ILE A 46 10.74 7.61 -34.53
C ILE A 46 11.60 6.33 -34.59
N PRO A 47 12.20 6.01 -35.75
CA PRO A 47 13.02 4.81 -35.91
C PRO A 47 14.09 4.68 -34.83
N ASP A 48 14.40 3.42 -34.47
CA ASP A 48 15.45 3.07 -33.51
C ASP A 48 15.28 3.72 -32.12
N SER A 49 14.05 4.05 -31.74
CA SER A 49 13.73 4.67 -30.45
C SER A 49 12.36 4.26 -29.88
N ASN A 50 12.12 4.60 -28.62
CA ASN A 50 10.84 4.49 -27.95
C ASN A 50 9.98 5.76 -28.07
N LEU A 51 10.38 6.71 -28.92
CA LEU A 51 9.71 8.00 -29.06
C LEU A 51 8.60 7.96 -30.11
N LEU A 52 7.54 8.71 -29.85
CA LEU A 52 6.41 8.91 -30.75
C LEU A 52 6.28 10.41 -31.08
N LEU A 53 6.23 10.72 -32.36
CA LEU A 53 5.87 12.05 -32.86
C LEU A 53 4.35 12.11 -33.04
N VAL A 54 3.69 13.00 -32.29
CA VAL A 54 2.25 13.21 -32.38
C VAL A 54 1.97 14.61 -32.93
N VAL A 55 1.33 14.67 -34.09
CA VAL A 55 0.92 15.93 -34.74
C VAL A 55 -0.59 16.09 -34.58
N ILE A 56 -1.04 17.23 -34.08
CA ILE A 56 -2.45 17.46 -33.75
C ILE A 56 -2.89 18.82 -34.29
N HIS A 57 -4.10 18.91 -34.85
CA HIS A 57 -4.68 20.20 -35.21
C HIS A 57 -5.12 20.99 -33.97
N ALA A 58 -4.92 22.31 -33.97
CA ALA A 58 -5.15 23.18 -32.80
C ALA A 58 -6.55 23.83 -32.72
N ASP A 59 -7.43 23.47 -33.64
CA ASP A 59 -8.73 24.07 -33.95
C ASP A 59 -9.90 23.58 -33.06
N CYS A 60 -9.66 22.65 -32.12
CA CYS A 60 -10.70 22.07 -31.25
C CYS A 60 -10.17 21.83 -29.81
N ASP A 61 -10.86 22.40 -28.81
CA ASP A 61 -10.59 22.16 -27.38
C ASP A 61 -11.49 21.02 -26.85
N CYS A 62 -10.85 19.93 -26.43
CA CYS A 62 -11.49 18.71 -25.96
C CYS A 62 -11.42 18.53 -24.43
N SER A 63 -10.84 19.50 -23.72
CA SER A 63 -10.60 19.45 -22.27
C SER A 63 -11.86 19.23 -21.43
N ARG A 64 -13.02 19.68 -21.92
CA ARG A 64 -14.31 19.52 -21.24
C ARG A 64 -14.89 18.11 -21.34
N GLN A 65 -14.54 17.35 -22.38
CA GLN A 65 -15.11 16.03 -22.63
C GLN A 65 -14.22 14.90 -22.09
N TYR A 66 -12.90 15.10 -22.13
CA TYR A 66 -11.93 14.12 -21.66
C TYR A 66 -11.17 14.71 -20.47
N ALA A 67 -11.33 14.10 -19.31
CA ALA A 67 -10.57 14.47 -18.13
C ALA A 67 -9.07 14.18 -18.33
N PRO A 68 -8.17 14.99 -17.73
CA PRO A 68 -6.74 14.73 -17.79
C PRO A 68 -6.41 13.34 -17.26
N ILE A 69 -5.59 12.60 -18.01
CA ILE A 69 -5.04 11.32 -17.55
C ILE A 69 -3.83 11.65 -16.66
N THR A 70 -3.90 11.29 -15.38
CA THR A 70 -2.80 11.48 -14.41
C THR A 70 -2.09 10.16 -14.14
N MET A 71 -0.77 10.24 -13.92
CA MET A 71 0.07 9.11 -13.46
C MET A 71 0.26 9.09 -11.95
N GLU A 72 -0.65 9.74 -11.21
CA GLU A 72 -0.56 9.84 -9.77
C GLU A 72 -0.84 8.48 -9.09
N PRO A 73 -0.10 8.14 -8.03
CA PRO A 73 -0.34 6.92 -7.27
C PRO A 73 -1.73 6.93 -6.64
N LYS A 74 -2.45 5.82 -6.79
CA LYS A 74 -3.76 5.62 -6.14
C LYS A 74 -3.63 4.59 -5.03
N GLU A 75 -4.10 4.95 -3.84
CA GLU A 75 -4.13 4.02 -2.70
C GLU A 75 -5.10 2.86 -2.97
N VAL A 76 -4.62 1.63 -2.80
CA VAL A 76 -5.43 0.41 -2.99
C VAL A 76 -6.23 0.13 -1.72
N LYS A 77 -7.54 0.40 -1.78
CA LYS A 77 -8.48 0.08 -0.70
C LYS A 77 -9.00 -1.36 -0.83
N TYR A 78 -8.37 -2.30 -0.13
CA TYR A 78 -8.70 -3.73 -0.15
C TYR A 78 -10.13 -4.08 0.27
N ILE A 79 -10.81 -3.21 1.03
CA ILE A 79 -12.19 -3.41 1.49
C ILE A 79 -13.19 -3.35 0.32
N LEU A 80 -12.83 -2.68 -0.78
CA LEU A 80 -13.69 -2.47 -1.95
C LEU A 80 -13.39 -3.41 -3.13
N LYS A 81 -12.32 -4.23 -3.06
CA LYS A 81 -11.96 -5.22 -4.08
C LYS A 81 -11.99 -6.62 -3.44
N PRO A 82 -13.12 -7.36 -3.48
CA PRO A 82 -13.21 -8.74 -2.97
C PRO A 82 -12.15 -9.68 -3.58
N THR A 83 -11.74 -9.39 -4.81
CA THR A 83 -10.69 -10.11 -5.55
C THR A 83 -9.28 -9.84 -5.05
N ALA A 84 -9.02 -8.76 -4.30
CA ALA A 84 -7.69 -8.41 -3.84
C ALA A 84 -7.27 -9.23 -2.60
N LYS A 85 -8.20 -9.50 -1.68
CA LYS A 85 -7.97 -10.43 -0.55
C LYS A 85 -7.72 -11.87 -1.03
N SER A 86 -8.53 -12.37 -1.96
CA SER A 86 -8.39 -13.74 -2.50
C SER A 86 -7.20 -13.90 -3.46
N ARG A 87 -6.82 -12.84 -4.16
CA ARG A 87 -5.61 -12.83 -5.01
C ARG A 87 -4.33 -12.80 -4.19
N TRP A 88 -4.30 -12.15 -3.02
CA TRP A 88 -3.12 -12.18 -2.15
C TRP A 88 -2.89 -13.55 -1.53
N SER A 89 -3.96 -14.24 -1.12
CA SER A 89 -3.86 -15.63 -0.65
C SER A 89 -3.41 -16.58 -1.76
N SER A 90 -3.78 -16.35 -3.02
CA SER A 90 -3.32 -17.16 -4.15
C SER A 90 -1.91 -16.80 -4.65
N LEU A 91 -1.48 -15.54 -4.55
CA LEU A 91 -0.10 -15.11 -4.85
C LEU A 91 0.91 -15.58 -3.78
N SER A 92 0.46 -15.81 -2.54
CA SER A 92 1.29 -16.39 -1.47
C SER A 92 1.65 -17.86 -1.74
N GLN A 93 1.00 -18.51 -2.70
CA GLN A 93 1.38 -19.84 -3.20
C GLN A 93 2.49 -19.80 -4.25
N LYS A 94 3.31 -18.74 -4.30
CA LYS A 94 4.64 -18.84 -4.92
C LYS A 94 5.33 -20.07 -4.34
N ILE A 95 5.85 -20.93 -5.21
CA ILE A 95 6.58 -22.14 -4.79
C ILE A 95 7.75 -21.70 -3.91
N ARG A 96 7.66 -21.95 -2.61
CA ARG A 96 8.76 -21.76 -1.67
C ARG A 96 9.38 -23.14 -1.47
N ARG A 97 10.70 -23.26 -1.62
CA ARG A 97 11.39 -24.49 -1.22
C ARG A 97 11.40 -24.55 0.30
N ARG A 98 10.94 -25.67 0.84
CA ARG A 98 11.13 -26.00 2.26
C ARG A 98 12.62 -26.29 2.48
N PRO A 99 13.20 -25.90 3.62
CA PRO A 99 14.53 -26.37 4.02
C PRO A 99 14.58 -27.91 4.00
N GLU A 100 15.74 -28.48 3.67
CA GLU A 100 15.93 -29.94 3.59
C GLU A 100 15.78 -30.63 4.95
N SER A 101 16.14 -29.94 6.04
CA SER A 101 15.95 -30.42 7.41
C SER A 101 15.37 -29.34 8.32
N CYS A 102 14.74 -29.79 9.41
CA CYS A 102 14.25 -28.94 10.49
C CYS A 102 14.80 -29.52 11.81
N HIS A 103 15.74 -28.83 12.43
CA HIS A 103 16.30 -29.22 13.73
C HIS A 103 15.66 -28.36 14.82
N ALA A 104 14.43 -28.74 15.20
CA ALA A 104 13.65 -27.99 16.18
C ALA A 104 14.11 -28.17 17.64
N TYR A 105 14.94 -29.17 17.90
CA TYR A 105 15.39 -29.55 19.24
C TYR A 105 16.85 -30.00 19.23
N HIS A 106 17.59 -29.64 20.27
CA HIS A 106 18.95 -30.09 20.51
C HIS A 106 19.03 -30.95 21.78
N PRO A 107 19.75 -32.09 21.81
CA PRO A 107 19.80 -32.97 22.98
C PRO A 107 20.34 -32.34 24.27
N GLN A 108 21.11 -31.26 24.13
CA GLN A 108 21.65 -30.48 25.25
C GLN A 108 20.73 -29.32 25.66
N GLU A 109 19.59 -29.10 25.00
CA GLU A 109 18.63 -28.08 25.41
C GLU A 109 17.97 -28.48 26.73
N ASN A 110 18.11 -27.63 27.73
CA ASN A 110 17.40 -27.77 28.99
C ASN A 110 16.04 -27.07 28.91
N ALA A 111 15.00 -27.81 28.50
CA ALA A 111 13.62 -27.31 28.47
C ALA A 111 12.98 -27.15 29.86
N LYS A 112 13.72 -27.39 30.95
CA LYS A 112 13.22 -27.26 32.33
C LYS A 112 13.46 -25.88 32.93
N ASP A 113 14.32 -25.07 32.32
CA ASP A 113 14.58 -23.71 32.76
C ASP A 113 13.45 -22.80 32.28
N CYS A 114 12.33 -22.80 33.00
CA CYS A 114 11.26 -21.85 32.78
C CYS A 114 11.58 -20.53 33.49
N GLY A 115 11.55 -19.42 32.74
CA GLY A 115 11.66 -18.09 33.32
C GLY A 115 10.38 -17.74 34.08
N GLY A 116 10.38 -17.90 35.40
CA GLY A 116 9.32 -17.38 36.27
C GLY A 116 9.43 -15.85 36.37
N ALA A 117 8.35 -15.12 36.12
CA ALA A 117 8.30 -13.69 36.44
C ALA A 117 8.36 -13.51 37.96
N ALA A 118 9.15 -12.55 38.45
CA ALA A 118 9.11 -12.18 39.86
C ALA A 118 7.71 -11.65 40.19
N ALA A 119 6.97 -12.36 41.04
CA ALA A 119 5.72 -11.85 41.58
C ALA A 119 6.07 -10.73 42.56
N ILE A 120 5.53 -9.53 42.31
CA ILE A 120 5.65 -8.41 43.24
C ILE A 120 4.77 -8.76 44.45
N SER A 121 5.38 -9.24 45.54
CA SER A 121 4.65 -9.51 46.78
C SER A 121 4.35 -8.19 47.48
N LEU A 122 3.06 -7.84 47.60
CA LEU A 122 2.66 -6.73 48.46
C LEU A 122 2.90 -7.14 49.92
N SER A 123 3.80 -6.42 50.59
CA SER A 123 4.01 -6.60 52.03
C SER A 123 2.70 -6.36 52.77
N ILE A 124 2.17 -7.42 53.39
CA ILE A 124 0.94 -7.38 54.19
C ILE A 124 1.05 -6.32 55.29
N MET A 125 2.25 -6.14 55.85
CA MET A 125 2.52 -5.14 56.88
C MET A 125 2.34 -3.71 56.35
N LEU A 126 2.78 -3.42 55.13
CA LEU A 126 2.57 -2.11 54.49
C LEU A 126 1.09 -1.86 54.21
N PHE A 127 0.36 -2.89 53.74
CA PHE A 127 -1.07 -2.76 53.48
C PHE A 127 -1.86 -2.46 54.78
N LEU A 128 -1.57 -3.19 55.86
CA LEU A 128 -2.19 -2.97 57.16
C LEU A 128 -1.83 -1.60 57.75
N ALA A 129 -0.57 -1.17 57.61
CA ALA A 129 -0.13 0.16 58.03
C ALA A 129 -0.92 1.25 57.28
N CYS A 130 -1.02 1.18 55.96
CA CYS A 130 -1.82 2.10 55.15
C CYS A 130 -3.30 2.11 55.54
N LEU A 131 -3.87 0.95 55.84
CA LEU A 131 -5.26 0.83 56.29
C LEU A 131 -5.47 1.51 57.65
N SER A 132 -4.54 1.31 58.58
CA SER A 132 -4.60 1.90 59.92
C SER A 132 -4.47 3.43 59.89
N VAL A 133 -3.53 3.95 59.08
CA VAL A 133 -3.36 5.39 58.87
C VAL A 133 -4.62 5.99 58.22
N SER A 134 -5.19 5.31 57.23
CA SER A 134 -6.43 5.75 56.58
C SER A 134 -7.63 5.76 57.54
N ALA A 135 -7.70 4.81 58.46
CA ALA A 135 -8.75 4.74 59.49
C ALA A 135 -8.58 5.83 60.56
N LEU A 136 -7.34 6.17 60.93
CA LEU A 136 -7.02 7.26 61.86
C LEU A 136 -7.30 8.64 61.26
N ILE A 137 -6.99 8.85 59.97
CA ILE A 137 -7.28 10.12 59.27
C ILE A 137 -8.79 10.31 59.03
N ARG A 138 -9.58 9.22 58.99
CA ARG A 138 -11.05 9.27 58.82
C ARG A 138 -11.81 9.55 60.12
N ARG A 139 -11.16 9.47 61.28
CA ARG A 139 -11.72 9.91 62.56
C ARG A 139 -11.46 11.40 62.78
#